data_AF-A0A4U3A0X2-F1
#
_entry.id   AF-A0A4U3A0X2-F1
#
_cell.length_a   1.000
_cell.length_b   1.000
_cell.length_c   1.000
_cell.angle_alpha   90.00
_cell.angle_beta   90.00
_cell.angle_gamma   90.00
#
_symmetry.space_group_name_H-M   'P 1'
#
loop_
_entity.id
_entity.type
_entity.pdbx_description
1 polymer ?
#
loop_
_entity_poly.entity_id
_entity_poly.type
_entity_poly.pdbx_seq_one_letter_code
_entity_poly.pdbx_strand_id
1 'polypeptide(L)' 'MKNHIKVNGKILQTNKKWPHLKQKQREHISKLLRREYTQFVKTH' A
#
# COMPACT_ATOMS: atom_id res chain seq x y z
N MET A 1 -20.74 -6.49 -3.68
CA MET A 1 -19.28 -6.73 -3.77
C MET A 1 -18.69 -5.93 -4.93
N LYS A 2 -17.95 -4.86 -4.65
CA LYS A 2 -17.26 -4.04 -5.67
C LYS A 2 -15.97 -3.51 -5.04
N ASN A 3 -14.83 -3.54 -5.74
CA ASN A 3 -13.52 -3.06 -5.25
C ASN A 3 -12.95 -3.78 -4.01
N HIS A 4 -13.20 -5.08 -3.89
CA HIS A 4 -12.63 -5.93 -2.84
C HIS A 4 -11.86 -7.09 -3.47
N ILE A 5 -10.64 -7.38 -2.98
CA ILE A 5 -9.85 -8.54 -3.37
C ILE A 5 -9.66 -9.47 -2.16
N LYS A 6 -9.65 -10.78 -2.40
CA LYS A 6 -9.36 -11.77 -1.35
C LYS A 6 -7.89 -12.13 -1.41
N VAL A 7 -7.15 -11.82 -0.36
CA VAL A 7 -5.72 -12.12 -0.23
C VAL A 7 -5.49 -12.87 1.07
N ASN A 8 -4.94 -14.09 1.00
CA ASN A 8 -4.67 -14.95 2.15
C ASN A 8 -5.88 -15.10 3.08
N GLY A 9 -7.06 -15.32 2.50
CA GLY A 9 -8.33 -15.45 3.24
C GLY A 9 -8.94 -14.14 3.75
N LYS A 10 -8.23 -13.01 3.66
CA LYS A 10 -8.73 -11.69 4.08
C LYS A 10 -9.32 -10.92 2.90
N ILE A 11 -10.44 -10.24 3.15
CA ILE A 11 -11.07 -9.36 2.17
C ILE A 11 -10.48 -7.96 2.34
N LEU A 12 -9.84 -7.44 1.29
CA LEU A 12 -9.19 -6.13 1.27
C LEU A 12 -9.92 -5.21 0.31
N GLN A 13 -10.22 -3.99 0.76
CA GLN A 13 -10.74 -2.92 -0.10
C GLN A 13 -9.60 -2.28 -0.88
N THR A 14 -9.70 -2.27 -2.22
CA THR A 14 -8.64 -1.77 -3.11
C THR A 14 -8.81 -0.31 -3.53
N ASN A 15 -10.04 0.21 -3.52
CA ASN A 15 -10.33 1.60 -3.96
C ASN A 15 -10.55 2.55 -2.78
N LYS A 16 -9.76 2.39 -1.72
CA LYS A 16 -9.87 3.27 -0.55
C LYS A 16 -9.00 4.51 -0.77
N LYS A 17 -9.62 5.69 -0.80
CA LYS A 17 -8.90 6.97 -0.87
C LYS A 17 -7.90 7.10 0.30
N TRP A 18 -6.75 7.73 0.05
CA TRP A 18 -5.69 7.95 1.04
C TRP A 18 -6.18 8.45 2.42
N PRO A 19 -7.02 9.49 2.54
CA PRO A 19 -7.49 9.99 3.83
C PRO A 19 -8.30 8.94 4.62
N HIS A 20 -8.85 7.92 3.96
CA HIS A 20 -9.65 6.89 4.59
C HIS A 20 -8.81 5.63 4.95
N LEU A 21 -7.54 5.57 4.55
CA LEU A 21 -6.65 4.47 4.92
C LEU A 21 -6.37 4.49 6.43
N LYS A 22 -6.27 3.31 7.04
CA LYS A 22 -5.78 3.20 8.41
C LYS A 22 -4.32 3.65 8.47
N GLN A 23 -3.89 4.22 9.59
CA GLN A 23 -2.52 4.69 9.77
C GLN A 23 -1.47 3.62 9.40
N LYS A 24 -1.63 2.39 9.90
CA LYS A 24 -0.76 1.25 9.58
C LYS A 24 -0.64 0.97 8.06
N GLN A 25 -1.71 1.18 7.30
CA GLN A 25 -1.68 1.00 5.84
C GLN A 25 -0.87 2.11 5.17
N ARG A 26 -1.05 3.37 5.60
CA ARG A 26 -0.28 4.51 5.08
C ARG A 26 1.20 4.33 5.39
N GLU A 27 1.54 3.97 6.62
CA GLU A 27 2.93 3.70 7.01
C GLU A 27 3.56 2.57 6.19
N HIS A 28 2.82 1.49 5.93
CA HIS A 28 3.31 0.41 5.10
C HIS A 28 3.59 0.86 3.67
N ILE A 29 2.66 1.62 3.05
CA ILE A 29 2.84 2.17 1.70
C ILE A 29 4.04 3.14 1.68
N SER A 30 4.15 4.05 2.65
CA SER A 30 5.27 4.99 2.72
C SER A 30 6.63 4.29 2.89
N LYS A 31 6.69 3.22 3.68
CA LYS A 31 7.93 2.42 3.83
C LYS A 31 8.31 1.73 2.53
N LEU A 32 7.35 1.16 1.81
CA LEU A 32 7.59 0.55 0.50
C LEU A 32 8.10 1.60 -0.49
N LEU A 33 7.41 2.73 -0.62
CA LEU A 33 7.82 3.83 -1.53
C LEU A 33 9.23 4.32 -1.23
N ARG A 34 9.57 4.52 0.06
CA ARG A 34 10.91 4.94 0.46
C ARG A 34 11.97 3.90 0.06
N ARG A 35 11.67 2.61 0.21
CA ARG A 35 12.60 1.53 -0.16
C ARG A 35 12.84 1.52 -1.67
N GLU A 36 11.78 1.55 -2.46
CA GLU A 36 11.86 1.58 -3.93
C GLU A 36 12.63 2.80 -4.43
N TYR A 37 12.33 3.99 -3.89
CA TYR A 37 13.04 5.21 -4.22
C TYR A 37 14.53 5.14 -3.85
N THR A 38 14.84 4.64 -2.64
CA THR A 38 16.24 4.47 -2.21
C THR A 38 16.99 3.50 -3.11
N GLN A 39 16.32 2.43 -3.58
CA GLN A 39 16.92 1.48 -4.51
C GLN A 39 17.18 2.13 -5.86
N PHE A 40 16.20 2.85 -6.40
CA PHE A 40 16.30 3.56 -7.67
C PHE A 40 17.48 4.56 -7.68
N VAL A 41 17.62 5.37 -6.62
CA VAL A 41 18.71 6.35 -6.47
C VAL A 41 20.06 5.69 -6.27
N LYS A 42 20.13 4.49 -5.70
CA LYS A 42 21.41 3.76 -5.55
C LYS A 42 21.91 3.14 -6.84
N THR A 43 21.00 2.84 -7.76
CA THR A 43 21.31 2.18 -9.05
C THR A 43 21.58 3.16 -10.19
N HIS A 44 21.30 4.46 -10.00
CA HIS A 44 21.58 5.53 -10.95
C HIS A 44 22.64 6.47 -10.36
#